data_AF-A0A7C3GPK0-F1
#
_entry.id   AF-A0A7C3GPK0-F1
#
_cell.length_a   1.000
_cell.length_b   1.000
_cell.length_c   1.000
_cell.angle_alpha   90.00
_cell.angle_beta   90.00
_cell.angle_gamma   90.00
#
_symmetry.space_group_name_H-M   'P 1'
#
loop_
_entity.id
_entity.type
_entity.pdbx_description
1 polymer ?
#
loop_
_entity_poly.entity_id
_entity_poly.type
_entity_poly.pdbx_seq_one_letter_code
_entity_poly.pdbx_strand_id
1 'polypeptide(L)'
;MQDKVSNLTLDDYIISGDTLDEGELKSIALYKQLDADYLLIDEKAGRRVAKLNQIKIIGSLGVLIEAKKKGVLPILRPKIEILRESKIHFSNNLLDYALRAVNE
;
A
#
# COMPACT_ATOMS: atom_id res chain seq x y z
N MET A 1 -15.12 -12.46 8.73
CA MET A 1 -14.13 -11.36 8.96
C MET A 1 -13.40 -11.51 10.28
N GLN A 2 -13.92 -12.24 11.28
CA GLN A 2 -13.26 -12.42 12.58
C GLN A 2 -11.84 -13.01 12.47
N ASP A 3 -11.58 -13.90 11.52
CA ASP A 3 -10.25 -14.51 11.30
C ASP A 3 -9.20 -13.54 10.70
N LYS A 4 -9.59 -12.30 10.39
CA LYS A 4 -8.70 -11.25 9.86
C LYS A 4 -8.48 -10.10 10.84
N VAL A 5 -8.95 -10.24 12.09
CA VAL A 5 -8.76 -9.25 13.14
C VAL A 5 -7.69 -9.75 14.10
N SER A 6 -6.67 -8.95 14.35
CA SER A 6 -5.65 -9.22 15.35
C SER A 6 -5.74 -8.20 16.48
N ASN A 7 -5.63 -8.67 17.72
CA ASN A 7 -5.41 -7.76 18.84
C ASN A 7 -3.98 -7.22 18.75
N LEU A 8 -3.83 -5.92 18.98
CA LEU A 8 -2.58 -5.18 18.84
C LEU A 8 -2.51 -4.16 19.97
N THR A 9 -1.40 -4.18 20.71
CA THR A 9 -1.08 -3.17 21.72
C THR A 9 0.11 -2.36 21.21
N LEU A 10 0.04 -1.03 21.31
CA LEU A 10 1.10 -0.15 20.81
C LEU A 10 2.31 -0.09 21.77
N ASP A 11 2.13 -0.46 23.03
CA ASP A 11 3.17 -0.40 24.07
C ASP A 11 4.41 -1.25 23.74
N ASP A 12 4.25 -2.28 22.91
CA ASP A 12 5.33 -3.16 22.48
C ASP A 12 6.18 -2.56 21.32
N TYR A 13 5.76 -1.42 20.76
CA TYR A 13 6.36 -0.85 19.55
C TYR A 13 6.84 0.59 19.73
N ILE A 14 8.14 0.81 19.53
CA ILE A 14 8.70 2.16 19.40
C ILE A 14 8.54 2.59 17.93
N ILE A 15 7.58 3.48 17.67
CA ILE A 15 7.31 4.05 16.34
C ILE A 15 7.50 5.57 16.42
N SER A 16 8.52 6.08 15.76
CA SER A 16 8.75 7.52 15.65
C SER A 16 7.81 8.12 14.60
N GLY A 17 6.89 9.01 15.00
CA GLY A 17 5.91 9.59 14.08
C GLY A 17 5.01 10.64 14.73
N ASP A 18 5.55 11.81 15.06
CA ASP A 18 4.80 12.93 15.69
C ASP A 18 3.60 13.43 14.86
N THR A 19 3.52 13.04 13.58
CA THR A 19 2.46 13.44 12.64
C THR A 19 1.52 12.29 12.26
N LEU A 20 1.65 11.11 12.86
CA LEU A 20 0.77 9.99 12.55
C LEU A 20 -0.46 9.98 13.46
N ASP A 21 -1.60 9.62 12.88
CA ASP A 21 -2.76 9.30 13.69
C ASP A 21 -2.65 7.88 14.30
N GLU A 22 -3.55 7.58 15.24
CA GLU A 22 -3.58 6.29 15.93
C GLU A 22 -3.81 5.11 14.97
N GLY A 23 -4.55 5.32 13.89
CA GLY A 23 -4.82 4.29 12.88
C GLY A 23 -3.59 3.94 12.07
N GLU A 24 -2.78 4.93 11.73
CA GLU A 24 -1.51 4.74 11.03
C GLU A 24 -0.47 4.07 11.92
N LEU A 25 -0.38 4.48 13.19
CA LEU A 25 0.47 3.83 14.19
C LEU A 25 0.10 2.35 14.34
N LYS A 26 -1.19 2.03 14.46
CA LYS A 26 -1.69 0.65 14.51
C LYS A 26 -1.37 -0.12 13.23
N SER A 27 -1.46 0.51 12.06
CA SER A 27 -1.13 -0.14 10.79
C SER A 27 0.36 -0.49 10.69
N ILE A 28 1.24 0.39 11.17
CA ILE A 28 2.69 0.14 11.26
C ILE A 28 3.01 -0.97 12.28
N ALA A 29 2.43 -0.90 13.47
CA ALA A 29 2.64 -1.92 14.49
C ALA A 29 2.12 -3.28 14.01
N LEU A 30 0.97 -3.32 13.32
CA LEU A 30 0.43 -4.53 12.71
C LEU A 30 1.34 -5.10 11.62
N TYR A 31 1.92 -4.25 10.77
CA TYR A 31 2.89 -4.65 9.77
C TYR A 31 4.08 -5.39 10.41
N LYS A 32 4.61 -4.86 11.53
CA LYS A 32 5.70 -5.49 12.28
C LYS A 32 5.25 -6.80 12.96
N GLN A 33 4.07 -6.80 13.58
CA GLN A 33 3.52 -7.98 14.26
C GLN A 33 3.33 -9.18 13.32
N LEU A 34 2.83 -8.92 12.11
CA LEU A 34 2.53 -9.95 11.12
C LEU A 34 3.74 -10.34 10.26
N ASP A 35 4.89 -9.67 10.43
CA ASP A 35 6.03 -9.75 9.51
C ASP A 35 5.59 -9.61 8.05
N ALA A 36 4.76 -8.58 7.79
CA ALA A 36 4.09 -8.45 6.51
C ALA A 36 5.06 -8.03 5.39
N ASP A 37 4.80 -8.50 4.17
CA ASP A 37 5.61 -8.13 2.99
C ASP A 37 5.51 -6.62 2.69
N TYR A 38 4.32 -6.05 2.84
CA TYR A 38 4.02 -4.66 2.48
C TYR A 38 3.00 -4.02 3.43
N LEU A 39 3.17 -2.73 3.67
CA LEU A 39 2.16 -1.85 4.24
C LEU A 39 1.48 -1.05 3.13
N LEU A 40 0.16 -1.21 2.96
CA LEU A 40 -0.64 -0.36 2.08
C LEU A 40 -0.95 0.95 2.82
N ILE A 41 -0.45 2.06 2.30
CA ILE A 41 -0.63 3.38 2.91
C ILE A 41 -0.91 4.42 1.81
N ASP A 42 -1.94 5.23 2.01
CA ASP A 42 -2.40 6.14 0.95
C ASP A 42 -1.78 7.53 1.08
N GLU A 43 -1.72 8.06 2.29
CA GLU A 43 -1.34 9.45 2.53
C GLU A 43 0.19 9.72 2.61
N LYS A 44 0.57 10.98 2.34
CA LYS A 44 1.97 11.37 2.20
C LYS A 44 2.74 11.36 3.52
N ALA A 45 2.12 11.77 4.63
CA ALA A 45 2.79 11.81 5.93
C ALA A 45 3.04 10.38 6.42
N GLY A 46 2.02 9.52 6.37
CA GLY A 46 2.14 8.08 6.55
C GLY A 46 3.27 7.44 5.74
N ARG A 47 3.32 7.70 4.42
CA ARG A 47 4.40 7.20 3.55
C ARG A 47 5.79 7.64 4.01
N ARG A 48 5.95 8.87 4.48
CA ARG A 48 7.23 9.39 4.97
C ARG A 48 7.64 8.65 6.23
N VAL A 49 6.72 8.50 7.19
CA VAL A 49 7.03 7.83 8.46
C VAL A 49 7.28 6.35 8.27
N ALA A 50 6.51 5.66 7.43
CA ALA A 50 6.77 4.27 7.08
C ALA A 50 8.17 4.07 6.49
N LYS A 51 8.61 4.96 5.60
CA LYS A 51 9.98 4.94 5.06
C LYS A 51 11.05 5.18 6.15
N LEU A 52 10.83 6.12 7.06
CA LEU A 52 11.75 6.35 8.19
C LEU A 52 11.87 5.11 9.09
N ASN A 53 10.78 4.36 9.22
CA ASN A 53 10.74 3.10 9.97
C ASN A 53 11.17 1.88 9.13
N GLN A 54 11.76 2.10 7.94
CA GLN A 54 12.25 1.05 7.02
C GLN A 54 11.15 0.06 6.56
N ILE A 55 9.90 0.50 6.55
CA ILE A 55 8.75 -0.32 6.17
C ILE A 55 8.60 -0.29 4.65
N LYS A 56 8.42 -1.47 4.07
CA LYS A 56 8.15 -1.60 2.64
C LYS A 56 6.70 -1.19 2.38
N ILE A 57 6.53 -0.06 1.71
CA ILE A 57 5.20 0.46 1.38
C ILE A 57 4.74 0.03 -0.01
N ILE A 58 3.43 -0.10 -0.17
CA ILE A 58 2.78 -0.27 -1.47
C ILE A 58 1.60 0.70 -1.57
N GLY A 59 1.21 1.07 -2.79
CA GLY A 59 -0.03 1.80 -3.08
C GLY A 59 -0.96 0.96 -3.94
N SER A 60 -2.19 1.43 -4.18
CA SER A 60 -3.20 0.66 -4.94
C SER A 60 -2.72 0.22 -6.33
N LEU A 61 -2.00 1.08 -7.06
CA LEU A 61 -1.38 0.69 -8.35
C LEU A 61 -0.29 -0.37 -8.18
N GLY A 62 0.52 -0.28 -7.13
CA GLY A 62 1.51 -1.30 -6.80
C GLY A 62 0.85 -2.66 -6.53
N VAL A 63 -0.28 -2.67 -5.83
CA VAL A 63 -1.07 -3.90 -5.59
C VAL A 63 -1.51 -4.53 -6.91
N LEU A 64 -1.99 -3.73 -7.87
CA LEU A 64 -2.39 -4.22 -9.19
C LEU A 64 -1.20 -4.77 -9.99
N ILE A 65 -0.05 -4.09 -9.95
CA ILE A 65 1.20 -4.56 -10.57
C ILE A 65 1.62 -5.91 -9.98
N GLU A 66 1.61 -6.04 -8.65
CA GLU A 66 1.98 -7.28 -7.97
C GLU A 66 0.97 -8.41 -8.25
N ALA A 67 -0.33 -8.11 -8.32
CA ALA A 67 -1.35 -9.07 -8.73
C ALA A 67 -1.12 -9.61 -10.14
N LYS A 68 -0.70 -8.74 -11.08
CA LYS A 68 -0.33 -9.14 -12.44
C LYS A 68 0.92 -10.01 -12.45
N LYS A 69 1.99 -9.60 -11.75
CA LYS A 69 3.24 -10.38 -11.65
C LYS A 69 3.03 -11.76 -11.03
N LYS A 70 2.12 -11.86 -10.06
CA LYS A 70 1.75 -13.13 -9.40
C LYS A 70 0.74 -13.97 -10.21
N GLY A 71 0.33 -13.51 -11.39
CA GLY A 71 -0.62 -14.23 -12.25
C GLY A 71 -2.09 -14.21 -11.77
N VAL A 72 -2.39 -13.50 -10.68
CA VAL A 72 -3.76 -13.34 -10.17
C VAL A 72 -4.60 -12.46 -11.09
N LEU A 73 -3.97 -11.44 -11.69
CA LEU A 73 -4.58 -10.55 -12.67
C LEU A 73 -3.94 -10.79 -14.06
N PRO A 74 -4.63 -11.47 -14.99
CA PRO A 74 -4.02 -11.82 -16.28
C PRO A 74 -3.67 -10.63 -17.18
N ILE A 75 -4.40 -9.51 -17.10
CA ILE A 75 -4.16 -8.30 -17.91
C ILE A 75 -4.42 -7.07 -17.03
N LEU A 76 -3.45 -6.16 -16.97
CA LEU A 76 -3.51 -4.93 -16.16
C LEU A 76 -4.24 -3.79 -16.88
N ARG A 77 -4.04 -3.65 -18.19
CA ARG A 77 -4.52 -2.54 -19.03
C ARG A 77 -6.01 -2.21 -18.85
N PRO A 78 -6.96 -3.16 -18.87
CA PRO A 78 -8.37 -2.83 -18.65
C PRO A 78 -8.64 -2.17 -17.29
N LYS A 79 -7.89 -2.52 -16.25
CA LYS A 79 -8.04 -1.90 -14.92
C LYS A 79 -7.45 -0.50 -14.87
N ILE A 80 -6.36 -0.26 -15.62
CA ILE A 80 -5.77 1.06 -15.75
C ILE A 80 -6.71 2.02 -16.50
N GLU A 81 -7.36 1.57 -17.57
CA GLU A 81 -8.32 2.43 -18.28
C GLU A 81 -9.55 2.75 -17.43
N ILE A 82 -10.06 1.81 -16.63
CA ILE A 82 -11.11 2.11 -15.63
C ILE A 82 -10.65 3.20 -14.65
N LEU A 83 -9.41 3.14 -14.17
CA LEU A 83 -8.89 4.17 -13.26
C LEU A 83 -8.72 5.52 -13.95
N ARG A 84 -8.33 5.52 -15.23
CA ARG A 84 -8.19 6.73 -16.05
C ARG A 84 -9.52 7.46 -16.25
N GLU A 85 -10.61 6.72 -16.40
CA GLU A 85 -11.97 7.24 -16.54
C GLU A 85 -12.66 7.52 -15.19
N SER A 86 -12.07 7.06 -14.09
CA SER A 86 -12.65 7.21 -12.76
C SER A 86 -12.51 8.64 -12.22
N LYS A 87 -13.26 8.94 -11.15
CA LYS A 87 -13.10 10.19 -10.38
C LYS A 87 -11.86 10.21 -9.48
N ILE A 88 -11.05 9.14 -9.48
CA ILE A 88 -9.85 9.05 -8.65
C ILE A 88 -8.69 9.74 -9.37
N HIS A 89 -7.96 10.59 -8.66
CA HIS A 89 -6.88 11.35 -9.22
C HIS A 89 -5.58 10.54 -9.32
N PHE A 90 -5.29 10.02 -10.51
CA PHE A 90 -3.95 9.53 -10.89
C PHE A 90 -3.39 10.39 -12.02
N SER A 91 -2.09 10.67 -11.99
CA SER A 91 -1.44 11.26 -13.16
C SER A 91 -1.32 10.21 -14.27
N ASN A 92 -1.52 10.62 -15.52
CA ASN A 92 -1.34 9.72 -16.67
C ASN A 92 0.05 9.07 -16.66
N ASN A 93 1.10 9.83 -16.32
CA ASN A 93 2.46 9.31 -16.20
C ASN A 93 2.58 8.13 -15.22
N LEU A 94 1.83 8.17 -14.11
CA LEU A 94 1.84 7.10 -13.11
C LEU A 94 1.05 5.87 -13.57
N LEU A 95 -0.07 6.08 -14.27
CA LEU A 95 -0.84 5.00 -14.90
C LEU A 95 -0.02 4.30 -16.00
N ASP A 96 0.64 5.08 -16.86
CA ASP A 96 1.48 4.57 -17.95
C ASP A 96 2.76 3.91 -17.41
N TYR A 97 3.26 4.36 -16.26
CA TYR A 97 4.32 3.66 -15.54
C TYR A 97 3.86 2.26 -15.10
N ALA A 98 2.64 2.12 -14.58
CA ALA A 98 2.14 0.83 -14.12
C ALA A 98 2.05 -0.21 -15.24
N LEU A 99 1.63 0.19 -16.44
CA LEU A 99 1.62 -0.66 -17.64
C LEU A 99 3.03 -1.09 -18.05
N ARG A 100 3.95 -0.12 -18.15
CA ARG A 100 5.37 -0.40 -18.47
C ARG A 100 6.03 -1.34 -17.46
N ALA A 101 5.68 -1.24 -16.18
CA ALA A 101 6.22 -2.09 -15.12
C ALA A 101 5.87 -3.58 -15.28
N VAL A 102 4.87 -3.91 -16.11
CA VAL A 102 4.44 -5.28 -16.40
C VAL A 102 4.51 -5.62 -17.90
N ASN A 103 5.19 -4.79 -18.69
CA ASN A 103 5.31 -4.91 -20.15
C ASN A 103 3.96 -4.92 -20.88
N GLU A 104 3.00 -4.12 -20.39
CA GLU A 104 1.73 -3.88 -21.08
C GLU A 104 1.65 -2.50 -21.71
#